data_AF-A0A072N5C2-F1
#
_entry.id   AF-A0A072N5C2-F1
#
_cell.length_a   1.000
_cell.length_b   1.000
_cell.length_c   1.000
_cell.angle_alpha   90.00
_cell.angle_beta   90.00
_cell.angle_gamma   90.00
#
_symmetry.space_group_name_H-M   'P 1'
#
loop_
_entity.id
_entity.type
_entity.pdbx_description
1 polymer ?
#
loop_
_entity_poly.entity_id
_entity_poly.type
_entity_poly.pdbx_seq_one_letter_code
_entity_poly.pdbx_strand_id
1 'polypeptide(L)'
;MKARIRKYSWQLAPGHIRDIRQRVFIDEQRVPPELEWDDTDEIADHFLAVTPDNTPIGVARMFTALEETACIGRMAILPEYRGQGIGETLLQHLIHEAADNQYRELRLSAQEYAIPFYESSGFHVCSDTYEDAGIPHVDMRCLAPTLQAEGLESRNRPLLLGHDSRSWLFSDELRMLDLVDTLAGQTSQRLWLYDRFLDHDLYDRHRFRELISALARRHRLSEVRILIHDDKPLVKRRHQLVELMRRLPSKIELRLVNDDYPADDQPFMLADREGVVYRHAFDKPEGFANFADGGRVKLLTETFQRMWDTARSSLELRELPL
;
A
#
# COMPACT_ATOMS: atom_id res chain seq x y z
N MET A 1 -5.74 -14.41 25.20
CA MET A 1 -4.52 -14.89 25.89
C MET A 1 -3.36 -14.00 25.45
N LYS A 2 -2.43 -13.57 26.32
CA LYS A 2 -1.28 -12.76 25.88
C LYS A 2 -0.11 -13.69 25.50
N ALA A 3 0.19 -13.78 24.21
CA ALA A 3 1.39 -14.44 23.72
C ALA A 3 2.58 -13.47 23.74
N ARG A 4 3.79 -13.99 23.95
CA ARG A 4 5.06 -13.27 23.74
C ARG A 4 5.63 -13.69 22.40
N ILE A 5 6.23 -12.76 21.66
CA ILE A 5 6.89 -13.06 20.40
C ILE A 5 8.40 -13.14 20.62
N ARG A 6 9.04 -14.16 20.05
CA ARG A 6 10.50 -14.36 20.09
C ARG A 6 11.04 -14.47 18.67
N LYS A 7 12.08 -13.70 18.38
CA LYS A 7 12.79 -13.68 17.10
C LYS A 7 13.99 -14.64 17.13
N TYR A 8 14.19 -15.40 16.05
CA TYR A 8 15.28 -16.36 15.87
C TYR A 8 15.80 -16.28 14.43
N SER A 9 17.13 -16.38 14.25
CA SER A 9 17.68 -16.76 12.94
C SER A 9 17.47 -18.27 12.71
N TRP A 10 17.51 -18.72 11.47
CA TRP A 10 17.30 -20.14 11.15
C TRP A 10 18.27 -21.08 11.87
N GLN A 11 19.54 -20.70 12.02
CA GLN A 11 20.57 -21.53 12.66
C GLN A 11 20.35 -21.66 14.17
N LEU A 12 19.60 -20.72 14.77
CA LEU A 12 19.25 -20.70 16.20
C LEU A 12 17.78 -21.04 16.44
N ALA A 13 17.03 -21.36 15.38
CA ALA A 13 15.61 -21.64 15.42
C ALA A 13 15.35 -22.94 16.20
N PRO A 14 14.52 -22.93 17.26
CA PRO A 14 14.15 -24.16 17.94
C PRO A 14 13.33 -25.07 17.00
N GLY A 15 13.43 -26.39 17.20
CA GLY A 15 12.69 -27.39 16.42
C GLY A 15 11.18 -27.13 16.34
N HIS A 16 10.61 -26.46 17.34
CA HIS A 16 9.22 -26.04 17.39
C HIS A 16 8.75 -25.19 16.20
N ILE A 17 9.62 -24.42 15.56
CA ILE A 17 9.28 -23.70 14.32
C ILE A 17 8.88 -24.70 13.23
N ARG A 18 9.65 -25.78 13.10
CA ARG A 18 9.36 -26.85 12.13
C ARG A 18 8.14 -27.65 12.54
N ASP A 19 8.00 -27.97 13.83
CA ASP A 19 6.87 -28.75 14.34
C ASP A 19 5.51 -28.07 14.06
N ILE A 20 5.41 -26.76 14.30
CA ILE A 20 4.18 -26.00 14.04
C ILE A 20 3.86 -25.95 12.54
N ARG A 21 4.87 -25.69 11.71
CA ARG A 21 4.72 -25.64 10.25
C ARG A 21 4.29 -26.99 9.68
N GLN A 22 4.93 -28.08 10.11
CA GLN A 22 4.54 -29.45 9.75
C GLN A 22 3.07 -29.71 10.09
N ARG A 23 2.67 -29.39 11.32
CA ARG A 23 1.31 -29.68 11.78
C ARG A 23 0.24 -28.86 11.06
N VAL A 24 0.52 -27.59 10.74
CA VAL A 24 -0.46 -26.70 10.11
C VAL A 24 -0.45 -26.81 8.59
N PHE A 25 0.70 -26.70 7.94
CA PHE A 25 0.78 -26.67 6.48
C PHE A 25 0.71 -28.08 5.88
N ILE A 26 1.46 -29.03 6.43
CA ILE A 26 1.53 -30.38 5.84
C ILE A 26 0.39 -31.27 6.35
N ASP A 27 0.25 -31.44 7.66
CA ASP A 27 -0.69 -32.42 8.21
C ASP A 27 -2.16 -31.97 8.05
N GLU A 28 -2.43 -30.69 8.31
CA GLU A 28 -3.77 -30.10 8.24
C GLU A 28 -4.12 -29.59 6.83
N GLN A 29 -3.33 -28.67 6.26
CA GLN A 29 -3.62 -28.07 4.95
C GLN A 29 -3.20 -28.93 3.76
N ARG A 30 -2.49 -30.04 3.99
CA ARG A 30 -2.06 -30.99 2.96
C ARG A 30 -1.10 -30.40 1.92
N VAL A 31 -0.35 -29.36 2.29
CA VAL A 31 0.77 -28.86 1.49
C VAL A 31 1.81 -29.99 1.36
N PRO A 32 2.28 -30.31 0.14
CA PRO A 32 3.34 -31.31 -0.05
C PRO A 32 4.59 -30.95 0.76
N PRO A 33 5.19 -31.90 1.53
CA PRO A 33 6.35 -31.62 2.37
C PRO A 33 7.53 -30.98 1.64
N GLU A 34 7.72 -31.33 0.37
CA GLU A 34 8.77 -30.80 -0.50
C GLU A 34 8.57 -29.32 -0.89
N LEU A 35 7.37 -28.76 -0.76
CA LEU A 35 7.06 -27.36 -1.05
C LEU A 35 7.10 -26.47 0.22
N GLU A 36 7.03 -27.08 1.40
CA GLU A 36 6.96 -26.33 2.65
C GLU A 36 8.29 -25.63 2.99
N TRP A 37 9.40 -26.32 2.75
CA TRP A 37 10.76 -25.87 3.07
C TRP A 37 11.41 -25.27 1.82
N ASP A 38 11.89 -24.04 1.92
CA ASP A 38 12.49 -23.33 0.78
C ASP A 38 13.79 -22.61 1.14
N ASP A 39 14.51 -22.13 0.14
CA ASP A 39 15.79 -21.45 0.31
C ASP A 39 15.69 -20.14 1.11
N THR A 40 14.49 -19.57 1.23
CA THR A 40 14.30 -18.35 2.02
C THR A 40 14.28 -18.62 3.52
N ASP A 41 14.11 -19.88 3.95
CA ASP A 41 14.15 -20.24 5.36
C ASP A 41 15.49 -19.88 6.01
N GLU A 42 16.62 -20.02 5.29
CA GLU A 42 17.96 -19.77 5.83
C GLU A 42 18.27 -18.28 6.06
N ILE A 43 17.67 -17.41 5.25
CA ILE A 43 17.89 -15.95 5.26
C ILE A 43 16.79 -15.19 6.02
N ALA A 44 15.70 -15.87 6.37
CA ALA A 44 14.59 -15.25 7.07
C ALA A 44 14.84 -15.13 8.59
N ASP A 45 14.27 -14.09 9.15
CA ASP A 45 14.00 -14.01 10.58
C ASP A 45 12.72 -14.80 10.88
N HIS A 46 12.77 -15.67 11.89
CA HIS A 46 11.64 -16.50 12.32
C HIS A 46 11.10 -16.01 13.65
N PHE A 47 9.77 -15.92 13.74
CA PHE A 47 9.06 -15.36 14.88
C PHE A 47 8.16 -16.43 15.49
N LEU A 48 8.40 -16.74 16.76
CA LEU A 48 7.65 -17.74 17.51
C LEU A 48 6.73 -17.05 18.52
N ALA A 49 5.43 -17.29 18.42
CA ALA A 49 4.48 -16.92 19.45
C ALA A 49 4.50 -18.00 20.55
N VAL A 50 4.77 -17.58 21.79
CA VAL A 50 4.81 -18.45 22.96
C VAL A 50 3.83 -17.99 24.04
N THR A 51 3.21 -18.94 24.74
CA THR A 51 2.37 -18.67 25.92
C THR A 51 3.23 -18.17 27.10
N PRO A 52 2.62 -17.66 28.20
CA PRO A 52 3.35 -17.26 29.40
C PRO A 52 4.22 -18.36 30.03
N ASP A 53 3.81 -19.63 29.90
CA ASP A 53 4.54 -20.84 30.31
C ASP A 53 5.61 -21.30 29.30
N ASN A 54 5.86 -20.53 28.24
CA ASN A 54 6.82 -20.80 27.15
C ASN A 54 6.42 -21.91 26.18
N THR A 55 5.14 -22.30 26.14
CA THR A 55 4.66 -23.24 25.14
C THR A 55 4.56 -22.54 23.76
N PRO A 56 5.20 -23.06 22.70
CA PRO A 56 5.13 -22.49 21.37
C PRO A 56 3.80 -22.84 20.69
N ILE A 57 3.12 -21.82 20.15
CA ILE A 57 1.73 -21.93 19.68
C ILE A 57 1.48 -21.31 18.31
N GLY A 58 2.43 -20.54 17.80
CA GLY A 58 2.35 -19.97 16.47
C GLY A 58 3.71 -19.55 15.94
N VAL A 59 3.81 -19.41 14.63
CA VAL A 59 5.04 -19.09 13.92
C VAL A 59 4.75 -18.19 12.73
N ALA A 60 5.71 -17.36 12.36
CA ALA A 60 5.79 -16.67 11.09
C ALA A 60 7.26 -16.46 10.73
N ARG A 61 7.53 -16.10 9.48
CA ARG A 61 8.86 -15.63 9.07
C ARG A 61 8.75 -14.30 8.35
N MET A 62 9.84 -13.54 8.38
CA MET A 62 10.02 -12.33 7.60
C MET A 62 11.40 -12.33 6.95
N PHE A 63 11.47 -12.01 5.67
CA PHE A 63 12.73 -11.87 4.95
C PHE A 63 12.69 -10.64 4.04
N THR A 64 13.86 -10.13 3.68
CA THR A 64 13.97 -8.97 2.78
C THR A 64 14.02 -9.47 1.33
N ALA A 65 13.13 -8.97 0.47
CA ALA A 65 13.15 -9.30 -0.96
C ALA A 65 13.92 -8.27 -1.80
N LEU A 66 13.83 -6.99 -1.40
CA LEU A 66 14.52 -5.83 -1.97
C LEU A 66 14.82 -4.84 -0.83
N GLU A 67 15.74 -3.89 -1.01
CA GLU A 67 16.26 -3.01 0.07
C GLU A 67 15.16 -2.34 0.93
N GLU A 68 13.96 -2.10 0.40
CA GLU A 68 12.85 -1.45 1.13
C GLU A 68 11.60 -2.32 1.32
N THR A 69 11.64 -3.60 0.93
CA THR A 69 10.47 -4.50 0.95
C THR A 69 10.75 -5.75 1.76
N ALA A 70 9.93 -5.96 2.80
CA ALA A 70 9.93 -7.17 3.60
C ALA A 70 8.74 -8.07 3.23
N CYS A 71 8.99 -9.37 3.17
CA CYS A 71 8.01 -10.39 2.85
C CYS A 71 7.68 -11.22 4.09
N ILE A 72 6.40 -11.26 4.46
CA ILE A 72 5.88 -12.11 5.52
C ILE A 72 5.43 -13.44 4.90
N GLY A 73 5.79 -14.54 5.54
CA GLY A 73 5.38 -15.87 5.10
C GLY A 73 5.28 -16.86 6.25
N ARG A 74 4.83 -18.07 5.92
CA ARG A 74 4.73 -19.22 6.84
C ARG A 74 4.03 -18.88 8.16
N MET A 75 3.03 -18.00 8.09
CA MET A 75 2.26 -17.58 9.25
C MET A 75 1.25 -18.68 9.62
N ALA A 76 1.43 -19.28 10.80
CA ALA A 76 0.62 -20.42 11.25
C ALA A 76 0.39 -20.36 12.76
N ILE A 77 -0.85 -20.62 13.19
CA ILE A 77 -1.23 -20.81 14.59
C ILE A 77 -1.77 -22.23 14.75
N LEU A 78 -1.33 -22.93 15.79
CA LEU A 78 -1.82 -24.26 16.13
C LEU A 78 -3.36 -24.24 16.32
N PRO A 79 -4.10 -25.24 15.81
CA PRO A 79 -5.58 -25.23 15.79
C PRO A 79 -6.24 -24.90 17.13
N GLU A 80 -5.76 -25.50 18.22
CA GLU A 80 -6.31 -25.35 19.58
C GLU A 80 -6.09 -23.94 20.18
N TYR A 81 -5.25 -23.11 19.55
CA TYR A 81 -4.97 -21.74 19.98
C TYR A 81 -5.60 -20.67 19.05
N ARG A 82 -6.29 -21.07 17.98
CA ARG A 82 -6.93 -20.12 17.05
C ARG A 82 -8.11 -19.39 17.69
N GLY A 83 -8.44 -18.21 17.15
CA GLY A 83 -9.55 -17.39 17.66
C GLY A 83 -9.26 -16.65 18.98
N GLN A 84 -8.02 -16.70 19.48
CA GLN A 84 -7.63 -16.09 20.76
C GLN A 84 -6.81 -14.80 20.63
N GLY A 85 -6.73 -14.22 19.43
CA GLY A 85 -5.95 -13.00 19.12
C GLY A 85 -4.45 -13.22 18.92
N ILE A 86 -3.96 -14.46 18.88
CA ILE A 86 -2.53 -14.76 18.78
C ILE A 86 -1.98 -14.43 17.38
N GLY A 87 -2.72 -14.76 16.32
CA GLY A 87 -2.34 -14.39 14.96
C GLY A 87 -2.22 -12.88 14.80
N GLU A 88 -3.19 -12.13 15.31
CA GLU A 88 -3.16 -10.66 15.32
C GLU A 88 -1.94 -10.14 16.08
N THR A 89 -1.68 -10.66 17.29
CA THR A 89 -0.49 -10.27 18.08
C THR A 89 0.82 -10.52 17.31
N LEU A 90 0.91 -11.65 16.60
CA LEU A 90 2.08 -12.00 15.80
C LEU A 90 2.23 -11.08 14.58
N LEU A 91 1.16 -10.81 13.84
CA LEU A 91 1.18 -9.90 12.69
C LEU A 91 1.52 -8.47 13.12
N GLN A 92 0.93 -7.98 14.20
CA GLN A 92 1.24 -6.68 14.78
C GLN A 92 2.72 -6.56 15.12
N HIS A 93 3.32 -7.61 15.70
CA HIS A 93 4.76 -7.62 15.98
C HIS A 93 5.60 -7.53 14.70
N LEU A 94 5.21 -8.23 13.63
CA LEU A 94 5.90 -8.15 12.33
C LEU A 94 5.80 -6.74 11.70
N ILE A 95 4.64 -6.09 11.84
CA ILE A 95 4.47 -4.70 11.37
C ILE A 95 5.37 -3.74 12.14
N HIS A 96 5.47 -3.89 13.47
CA HIS A 96 6.39 -3.08 14.28
C HIS A 96 7.85 -3.35 13.93
N GLU A 97 8.24 -4.61 13.78
CA GLU A 97 9.59 -4.97 13.31
C GLU A 97 9.87 -4.31 11.95
N ALA A 98 8.88 -4.28 11.06
CA ALA A 98 9.08 -3.66 9.76
C ALA A 98 9.20 -2.13 9.82
N ALA A 99 8.44 -1.49 10.69
CA ALA A 99 8.54 -0.06 10.96
C ALA A 99 9.89 0.31 11.60
N ASP A 100 10.35 -0.47 12.58
CA ASP A 100 11.63 -0.27 13.27
C ASP A 100 12.83 -0.44 12.31
N ASN A 101 12.73 -1.37 11.36
CA ASN A 101 13.72 -1.55 10.29
C ASN A 101 13.49 -0.61 9.08
N GLN A 102 12.54 0.32 9.18
CA GLN A 102 12.23 1.33 8.17
C GLN A 102 11.86 0.77 6.77
N TYR A 103 11.27 -0.44 6.71
CA TYR A 103 10.74 -0.94 5.44
C TYR A 103 9.57 -0.07 4.98
N ARG A 104 9.55 0.18 3.68
CA ARG A 104 8.51 0.97 3.01
C ARG A 104 7.37 0.10 2.49
N GLU A 105 7.53 -1.21 2.48
CA GLU A 105 6.49 -2.13 2.02
C GLU A 105 6.59 -3.47 2.75
N LEU A 106 5.44 -3.97 3.20
CA LEU A 106 5.26 -5.37 3.55
C LEU A 106 4.50 -6.07 2.44
N ARG A 107 4.94 -7.27 2.07
CA ARG A 107 4.23 -8.16 1.14
C ARG A 107 3.97 -9.52 1.76
N LEU A 108 2.89 -10.16 1.33
CA LEU A 108 2.60 -11.55 1.67
C LEU A 108 1.76 -12.19 0.57
N SER A 109 1.85 -13.52 0.49
CA SER A 109 0.89 -14.34 -0.22
C SER A 109 -0.13 -14.85 0.80
N ALA A 110 -1.39 -14.45 0.65
CA ALA A 110 -2.48 -14.84 1.54
C ALA A 110 -3.37 -15.87 0.87
N GLN A 111 -3.72 -16.92 1.61
CA GLN A 111 -4.86 -17.78 1.26
C GLN A 111 -6.13 -16.93 1.22
N GLU A 112 -7.01 -17.15 0.24
CA GLU A 112 -8.18 -16.26 0.02
C GLU A 112 -9.05 -16.08 1.28
N TYR A 113 -9.24 -17.14 2.08
CA TYR A 113 -10.04 -17.03 3.31
C TYR A 113 -9.39 -16.14 4.39
N ALA A 114 -8.08 -15.89 4.32
CA ALA A 114 -7.32 -15.08 5.26
C ALA A 114 -7.29 -13.59 4.87
N ILE A 115 -7.83 -13.21 3.71
CA ILE A 115 -7.91 -11.80 3.28
C ILE A 115 -8.49 -10.89 4.38
N PRO A 116 -9.64 -11.20 5.02
CA PRO A 116 -10.20 -10.32 6.05
C PRO A 116 -9.31 -10.15 7.28
N PHE A 117 -8.47 -11.15 7.58
CA PHE A 117 -7.50 -11.10 8.68
C PHE A 117 -6.36 -10.12 8.40
N TYR A 118 -5.85 -10.08 7.16
CA TYR A 118 -4.81 -9.14 6.79
C TYR A 118 -5.37 -7.72 6.54
N GLU A 119 -6.58 -7.61 5.97
CA GLU A 119 -7.28 -6.33 5.81
C GLU A 119 -7.53 -5.62 7.14
N SER A 120 -7.83 -6.36 8.21
CA SER A 120 -7.99 -5.74 9.54
C SER A 120 -6.72 -5.05 10.05
N SER A 121 -5.56 -5.43 9.49
CA SER A 121 -4.24 -4.89 9.81
C SER A 121 -3.65 -4.02 8.69
N GLY A 122 -4.49 -3.50 7.77
CA GLY A 122 -4.10 -2.50 6.78
C GLY A 122 -3.40 -3.04 5.53
N PHE A 123 -3.46 -4.36 5.29
CA PHE A 123 -3.04 -4.94 4.01
C PHE A 123 -4.18 -4.86 2.99
N HIS A 124 -3.83 -4.69 1.72
CA HIS A 124 -4.79 -4.76 0.61
C HIS A 124 -4.32 -5.72 -0.48
N VAL A 125 -5.27 -6.32 -1.18
CA VAL A 125 -5.02 -7.21 -2.32
C VAL A 125 -4.40 -6.43 -3.48
N CYS A 126 -3.33 -6.96 -4.07
CA CYS A 126 -2.61 -6.35 -5.19
C CYS A 126 -2.36 -7.28 -6.39
N SER A 127 -2.94 -8.49 -6.41
CA SER A 127 -2.93 -9.40 -7.55
C SER A 127 -4.31 -9.94 -7.87
N ASP A 128 -4.42 -10.66 -8.99
CA ASP A 128 -5.50 -11.62 -9.22
C ASP A 128 -5.27 -12.88 -8.36
N THR A 129 -6.30 -13.71 -8.21
CA THR A 129 -6.19 -15.03 -7.56
C THR A 129 -5.31 -15.97 -8.37
N TYR A 130 -4.43 -16.70 -7.70
CA TYR A 130 -3.59 -17.75 -8.26
C TYR A 130 -3.56 -19.00 -7.36
N GLU A 131 -3.14 -20.13 -7.91
CA GLU A 131 -2.98 -21.38 -7.16
C GLU A 131 -1.56 -21.49 -6.60
N ASP A 132 -1.44 -21.79 -5.31
CA ASP A 132 -0.18 -22.18 -4.66
C ASP A 132 -0.42 -23.43 -3.81
N ALA A 133 0.35 -24.50 -4.07
CA ALA A 133 0.17 -25.83 -3.51
C ALA A 133 -1.29 -26.38 -3.56
N GLY A 134 -2.07 -25.99 -4.57
CA GLY A 134 -3.48 -26.38 -4.72
C GLY A 134 -4.46 -25.61 -3.83
N ILE A 135 -4.02 -24.47 -3.29
CA ILE A 135 -4.82 -23.57 -2.46
C ILE A 135 -4.90 -22.21 -3.17
N PRO A 136 -6.10 -21.61 -3.30
CA PRO A 136 -6.25 -20.26 -3.85
C PRO A 136 -5.58 -19.19 -2.97
N HIS A 137 -4.74 -18.39 -3.59
CA HIS A 137 -3.98 -17.31 -2.98
C HIS A 137 -4.12 -15.99 -3.74
N VAL A 138 -3.84 -14.90 -3.02
CA VAL A 138 -3.66 -13.55 -3.57
C VAL A 138 -2.43 -12.91 -2.94
N ASP A 139 -1.75 -12.04 -3.69
CA ASP A 139 -0.74 -11.16 -3.12
C ASP A 139 -1.44 -10.02 -2.38
N MET A 140 -0.98 -9.75 -1.17
CA MET A 140 -1.38 -8.59 -0.40
C MET A 140 -0.17 -7.78 0.03
N ARG A 141 -0.38 -6.47 0.22
CA ARG A 141 0.68 -5.56 0.64
C ARG A 141 0.21 -4.48 1.60
N CYS A 142 1.14 -3.95 2.40
CA CYS A 142 1.01 -2.73 3.18
C CYS A 142 2.11 -1.75 2.74
N LEU A 143 1.73 -0.59 2.21
CA LEU A 143 2.65 0.41 1.64
C LEU A 143 3.13 1.46 2.66
N ALA A 144 2.64 1.39 3.91
CA ALA A 144 3.04 2.31 4.98
C ALA A 144 3.13 1.58 6.34
N PRO A 145 4.09 0.65 6.53
CA PRO A 145 4.23 -0.10 7.77
C PRO A 145 4.37 0.78 9.01
N THR A 146 5.10 1.91 8.91
CA THR A 146 5.27 2.87 10.01
C THR A 146 3.95 3.51 10.44
N LEU A 147 3.16 4.01 9.48
CA LEU A 147 1.83 4.57 9.77
C LEU A 147 0.89 3.52 10.33
N GLN A 148 0.98 2.30 9.79
CA GLN A 148 0.21 1.18 10.27
C GLN A 148 0.54 0.88 11.73
N ALA A 149 1.82 0.80 12.09
CA ALA A 149 2.27 0.57 13.47
C ALA A 149 1.71 1.61 14.45
N GLU A 150 1.68 2.90 14.08
CA GLU A 150 1.08 3.97 14.89
C GLU A 150 -0.44 3.83 15.08
N GLY A 151 -1.14 3.22 14.10
CA GLY A 151 -2.60 3.14 14.07
C GLY A 151 -3.21 1.84 14.59
N LEU A 152 -2.40 0.80 14.83
CA LEU A 152 -2.84 -0.57 15.12
C LEU A 152 -3.79 -0.71 16.32
N GLU A 153 -3.62 0.11 17.36
CA GLU A 153 -4.42 -0.05 18.59
C GLU A 153 -5.77 0.68 18.57
N SER A 154 -6.05 1.53 17.58
CA SER A 154 -7.19 2.46 17.64
C SER A 154 -8.12 2.49 16.43
N ARG A 155 -7.79 1.77 15.35
CA ARG A 155 -8.50 1.83 14.06
C ARG A 155 -8.90 0.45 13.58
N ASN A 156 -10.10 0.34 13.00
CA ASN A 156 -10.57 -0.87 12.32
C ASN A 156 -10.24 -0.74 10.83
N ARG A 157 -9.54 -1.73 10.25
CA ARG A 157 -9.08 -1.72 8.84
C ARG A 157 -8.38 -0.41 8.44
N PRO A 158 -7.36 0.02 9.20
CA PRO A 158 -6.63 1.25 8.92
C PRO A 158 -6.09 1.28 7.49
N LEU A 159 -6.07 2.46 6.88
CA LEU A 159 -5.51 2.70 5.55
C LEU A 159 -6.18 1.90 4.39
N LEU A 160 -7.29 1.20 4.65
CA LEU A 160 -8.00 0.44 3.62
C LEU A 160 -9.04 1.32 2.91
N LEU A 161 -8.90 1.48 1.59
CA LEU A 161 -9.79 2.28 0.75
C LEU A 161 -11.23 1.74 0.81
N GLY A 162 -12.19 2.64 1.04
CA GLY A 162 -13.60 2.33 1.26
C GLY A 162 -13.96 1.89 2.69
N HIS A 163 -12.98 1.75 3.59
CA HIS A 163 -13.20 1.24 4.95
C HIS A 163 -12.71 2.18 6.08
N ASP A 164 -11.52 2.77 5.96
CA ASP A 164 -10.99 3.67 7.00
C ASP A 164 -11.57 5.08 6.89
N SER A 165 -12.67 5.30 7.61
CA SER A 165 -13.41 6.58 7.65
C SER A 165 -12.73 7.69 8.45
N ARG A 166 -11.70 7.38 9.24
CA ARG A 166 -11.01 8.37 10.07
C ARG A 166 -9.87 9.00 9.28
N SER A 167 -9.79 10.33 9.31
CA SER A 167 -8.70 11.02 8.64
C SER A 167 -7.34 10.77 9.31
N TRP A 168 -6.31 10.63 8.50
CA TRP A 168 -4.90 10.62 8.89
C TRP A 168 -4.34 12.00 8.65
N LEU A 169 -3.91 12.68 9.72
CA LEU A 169 -3.26 13.96 9.61
C LEU A 169 -1.78 13.76 9.26
N PHE A 170 -1.22 14.68 8.49
CA PHE A 170 0.20 14.72 8.19
C PHE A 170 0.70 16.16 8.20
N SER A 171 1.93 16.36 8.65
CA SER A 171 2.62 17.66 8.68
C SER A 171 4.05 17.58 8.13
N ASP A 172 4.43 16.42 7.62
CA ASP A 172 5.73 16.14 7.05
C ASP A 172 5.57 15.38 5.74
N GLU A 173 6.56 15.52 4.87
CA GLU A 173 6.53 14.98 3.51
C GLU A 173 6.53 13.45 3.51
N LEU A 174 7.30 12.80 4.37
CA LEU A 174 7.42 11.34 4.40
C LEU A 174 6.07 10.68 4.69
N ARG A 175 5.37 11.18 5.72
CA ARG A 175 4.04 10.70 6.11
C ARG A 175 3.00 10.94 5.00
N MET A 176 3.09 12.10 4.35
CA MET A 176 2.24 12.41 3.20
C MET A 176 2.47 11.43 2.04
N LEU A 177 3.73 11.18 1.69
CA LEU A 177 4.11 10.28 0.60
C LEU A 177 3.66 8.84 0.87
N ASP A 178 3.79 8.35 2.10
CA ASP A 178 3.30 7.03 2.51
C ASP A 178 1.76 6.93 2.34
N LEU A 179 1.02 7.98 2.69
CA LEU A 179 -0.44 8.04 2.49
C LEU A 179 -0.82 8.12 1.01
N VAL A 180 -0.11 8.93 0.23
CA VAL A 180 -0.28 9.07 -1.23
C VAL A 180 -0.08 7.72 -1.92
N ASP A 181 1.01 7.03 -1.61
CA ASP A 181 1.33 5.73 -2.20
C ASP A 181 0.32 4.65 -1.76
N THR A 182 -0.09 4.66 -0.49
CA THR A 182 -1.08 3.71 0.02
C THR A 182 -2.44 3.89 -0.65
N LEU A 183 -2.86 5.13 -0.88
CA LEU A 183 -4.13 5.45 -1.54
C LEU A 183 -4.07 5.17 -3.06
N ALA A 184 -3.00 5.60 -3.73
CA ALA A 184 -2.77 5.32 -5.15
C ALA A 184 -2.66 3.81 -5.43
N GLY A 185 -2.00 3.05 -4.55
CA GLY A 185 -1.81 1.61 -4.67
C GLY A 185 -3.09 0.77 -4.55
N GLN A 186 -4.14 1.33 -3.95
CA GLN A 186 -5.46 0.70 -3.81
C GLN A 186 -6.46 1.16 -4.88
N THR A 187 -6.15 2.24 -5.60
CA THR A 187 -7.07 2.82 -6.58
C THR A 187 -7.39 1.82 -7.70
N SER A 188 -8.67 1.74 -8.06
CA SER A 188 -9.17 0.71 -8.97
C SER A 188 -9.68 1.25 -10.31
N GLN A 189 -10.16 2.49 -10.34
CA GLN A 189 -10.81 3.09 -11.51
C GLN A 189 -10.25 4.47 -11.83
N ARG A 190 -10.18 5.41 -10.89
CA ARG A 190 -9.74 6.77 -11.23
C ARG A 190 -8.84 7.39 -10.18
N LEU A 191 -7.79 8.04 -10.64
CA LEU A 191 -6.94 8.89 -9.82
C LEU A 191 -6.87 10.29 -10.41
N TRP A 192 -7.39 11.28 -9.70
CA TRP A 192 -7.37 12.66 -10.15
C TRP A 192 -6.47 13.47 -9.22
N LEU A 193 -5.48 14.15 -9.78
CA LEU A 193 -4.48 14.94 -9.07
C LEU A 193 -4.61 16.41 -9.47
N TYR A 194 -4.78 17.28 -8.49
CA TYR A 194 -4.73 18.73 -8.65
C TYR A 194 -3.59 19.31 -7.82
N ASP A 195 -2.68 20.03 -8.46
CA ASP A 195 -1.53 20.64 -7.79
C ASP A 195 -1.04 21.92 -8.50
N ARG A 196 -0.13 22.68 -7.91
CA ARG A 196 0.50 23.82 -8.58
C ARG A 196 1.48 23.36 -9.66
N PHE A 197 2.32 22.40 -9.30
CA PHE A 197 3.30 21.77 -10.18
C PHE A 197 3.19 20.26 -10.03
N LEU A 198 3.54 19.53 -11.09
CA LEU A 198 3.84 18.11 -10.95
C LEU A 198 5.29 17.99 -10.46
N ASP A 199 5.45 18.20 -9.15
CA ASP A 199 6.73 18.27 -8.46
C ASP A 199 7.54 16.96 -8.57
N HIS A 200 8.84 17.08 -8.86
CA HIS A 200 9.72 15.93 -9.05
C HIS A 200 9.99 15.16 -7.74
N ASP A 201 10.06 15.83 -6.61
CA ASP A 201 10.35 15.16 -5.34
C ASP A 201 9.11 14.42 -4.84
N LEU A 202 7.91 14.96 -5.11
CA LEU A 202 6.64 14.32 -4.71
C LEU A 202 6.18 13.23 -5.68
N TYR A 203 6.23 13.49 -6.99
CA TYR A 203 5.55 12.67 -8.00
C TYR A 203 6.50 12.00 -9.02
N ASP A 204 7.76 12.42 -9.14
CA ASP A 204 8.78 11.76 -10.00
C ASP A 204 9.51 10.61 -9.27
N ARG A 205 8.75 9.84 -8.49
CA ARG A 205 9.25 8.69 -7.72
C ARG A 205 8.95 7.38 -8.46
N HIS A 206 9.92 6.46 -8.51
CA HIS A 206 9.77 5.16 -9.17
C HIS A 206 8.54 4.40 -8.64
N ARG A 207 8.36 4.36 -7.32
CA ARG A 207 7.21 3.74 -6.65
C ARG A 207 5.89 4.31 -7.15
N PHE A 208 5.73 5.64 -7.11
CA PHE A 208 4.49 6.30 -7.53
C PHE A 208 4.19 6.03 -9.01
N ARG A 209 5.20 6.10 -9.88
CA ARG A 209 5.08 5.73 -11.31
C ARG A 209 4.56 4.31 -11.49
N GLU A 210 5.08 3.32 -10.76
CA GLU A 210 4.61 1.94 -10.84
C GLU A 210 3.15 1.80 -10.39
N LEU A 211 2.73 2.53 -9.35
CA LEU A 211 1.33 2.54 -8.90
C LEU A 211 0.40 3.14 -9.96
N ILE A 212 0.76 4.28 -10.55
CA ILE A 212 -0.01 4.91 -11.64
C ILE A 212 -0.04 4.00 -12.88
N SER A 213 1.08 3.35 -13.19
CA SER A 213 1.18 2.43 -14.31
C SER A 213 0.33 1.17 -14.11
N ALA A 214 0.25 0.65 -12.89
CA ALA A 214 -0.61 -0.47 -12.54
C ALA A 214 -2.10 -0.08 -12.69
N LEU A 215 -2.51 1.07 -12.13
CA LEU A 215 -3.85 1.60 -12.28
C LEU A 215 -4.26 1.75 -13.75
N ALA A 216 -3.41 2.40 -14.56
CA ALA A 216 -3.70 2.65 -15.98
C ALA A 216 -3.91 1.35 -16.79
N ARG A 217 -3.29 0.23 -16.38
CA ARG A 217 -3.43 -1.09 -17.02
C ARG A 217 -4.52 -1.97 -16.42
N ARG A 218 -4.97 -1.68 -15.20
CA ARG A 218 -5.86 -2.54 -14.40
C ARG A 218 -7.19 -2.82 -15.09
N HIS A 219 -7.87 -1.78 -15.53
CA HIS A 219 -9.20 -1.90 -16.14
C HIS A 219 -9.38 -0.97 -17.34
N ARG A 220 -10.22 -1.37 -18.30
CA ARG A 220 -10.50 -0.58 -19.52
C ARG A 220 -11.09 0.81 -19.25
N LEU A 221 -11.73 0.99 -18.09
CA LEU A 221 -12.29 2.29 -17.66
C LEU A 221 -11.34 3.07 -16.75
N SER A 222 -10.13 2.55 -16.51
CA SER A 222 -9.20 3.25 -15.62
C SER A 222 -8.75 4.56 -16.26
N GLU A 223 -8.72 5.63 -15.48
CA GLU A 223 -8.27 6.95 -15.92
C GLU A 223 -7.44 7.65 -14.84
N VAL A 224 -6.46 8.44 -15.28
CA VAL A 224 -5.62 9.28 -14.44
C VAL A 224 -5.67 10.68 -15.04
N ARG A 225 -6.08 11.65 -14.24
CA ARG A 225 -6.17 13.06 -14.67
C ARG A 225 -5.29 13.90 -13.78
N ILE A 226 -4.42 14.69 -14.39
CA ILE A 226 -3.47 15.55 -13.70
C ILE A 226 -3.75 16.98 -14.13
N LEU A 227 -4.13 17.84 -13.20
CA LEU A 227 -4.38 19.25 -13.44
C LEU A 227 -3.35 20.07 -12.67
N ILE A 228 -2.53 20.84 -13.39
CA ILE A 228 -1.48 21.67 -12.79
C ILE A 228 -1.57 23.12 -13.25
N HIS A 229 -0.98 24.04 -12.49
CA HIS A 229 -0.93 25.46 -12.88
C HIS A 229 0.19 25.74 -13.89
N ASP A 230 1.36 25.11 -13.71
CA ASP A 230 2.55 25.42 -14.50
C ASP A 230 3.34 24.14 -14.82
N ASP A 231 3.58 23.91 -16.11
CA ASP A 231 4.33 22.79 -16.68
C ASP A 231 5.79 23.12 -17.01
N LYS A 232 6.24 24.37 -16.86
CA LYS A 232 7.65 24.76 -17.11
C LYS A 232 8.67 23.89 -16.36
N PRO A 233 8.44 23.44 -15.10
CA PRO A 233 9.37 22.53 -14.44
C PRO A 233 9.56 21.21 -15.19
N LEU A 234 8.52 20.71 -15.88
CA LEU A 234 8.53 19.43 -16.59
C LEU A 234 9.37 19.47 -17.88
N VAL A 235 9.53 20.66 -18.48
CA VAL A 235 10.35 20.85 -19.67
C VAL A 235 11.84 20.80 -19.32
N LYS A 236 12.19 21.38 -18.17
CA LYS A 236 13.59 21.50 -17.73
C LYS A 236 14.20 20.16 -17.32
N ARG A 237 13.37 19.24 -16.80
CA ARG A 237 13.80 17.94 -16.29
C ARG A 237 12.75 16.89 -16.66
N ARG A 238 13.20 15.81 -17.31
CA ARG A 238 12.36 14.65 -17.63
C ARG A 238 11.65 14.14 -16.37
N HIS A 239 10.35 13.89 -16.49
CA HIS A 239 9.49 13.44 -15.40
C HIS A 239 8.87 12.09 -15.77
N GLN A 240 8.98 11.08 -14.92
CA GLN A 240 8.58 9.69 -15.21
C GLN A 240 7.08 9.55 -15.52
N LEU A 241 6.21 10.31 -14.85
CA LEU A 241 4.77 10.32 -15.17
C LEU A 241 4.47 10.92 -16.55
N VAL A 242 5.23 11.92 -17.01
CA VAL A 242 5.08 12.46 -18.36
C VAL A 242 5.49 11.41 -19.40
N GLU A 243 6.57 10.67 -19.14
CA GLU A 243 6.97 9.55 -20.01
C GLU A 243 5.91 8.43 -20.03
N LEU A 244 5.34 8.10 -18.87
CA LEU A 244 4.26 7.12 -18.75
C LEU A 244 3.00 7.58 -19.50
N MET A 245 2.64 8.85 -19.38
CA MET A 245 1.54 9.48 -20.11
C MET A 245 1.70 9.34 -21.62
N ARG A 246 2.91 9.56 -22.15
CA ARG A 246 3.20 9.37 -23.59
C ARG A 246 3.02 7.92 -24.04
N ARG A 247 3.27 6.94 -23.17
CA ARG A 247 3.05 5.51 -23.45
C ARG A 247 1.58 5.09 -23.33
N LEU A 248 0.81 5.76 -22.48
CA LEU A 248 -0.59 5.44 -22.18
C LEU A 248 -1.49 6.70 -22.30
N PRO A 249 -1.52 7.38 -23.47
CA PRO A 249 -2.18 8.68 -23.61
C PRO A 249 -3.71 8.62 -23.53
N SER A 250 -4.31 7.44 -23.72
CA SER A 250 -5.75 7.22 -23.53
C SER A 250 -6.14 6.96 -22.08
N LYS A 251 -5.16 6.86 -21.18
CA LYS A 251 -5.34 6.54 -19.75
C LYS A 251 -4.90 7.65 -18.83
N ILE A 252 -3.87 8.38 -19.22
CA ILE A 252 -3.28 9.43 -18.40
C ILE A 252 -3.37 10.71 -19.21
N GLU A 253 -4.01 11.74 -18.65
CA GLU A 253 -4.14 13.04 -19.27
C GLU A 253 -3.64 14.12 -18.30
N LEU A 254 -2.87 15.08 -18.82
CA LEU A 254 -2.41 16.24 -18.09
C LEU A 254 -2.92 17.51 -18.76
N ARG A 255 -3.52 18.42 -17.98
CA ARG A 255 -3.96 19.74 -18.43
C ARG A 255 -3.43 20.85 -17.52
N LEU A 256 -3.45 22.06 -18.06
CA LEU A 256 -3.12 23.29 -17.35
C LEU A 256 -4.38 24.01 -16.92
N VAL A 257 -4.39 24.47 -15.67
CA VAL A 257 -5.42 25.38 -15.15
C VAL A 257 -5.52 26.60 -16.06
N ASN A 258 -6.74 27.08 -16.23
CA ASN A 258 -7.01 28.28 -17.01
C ASN A 258 -7.19 29.47 -16.07
N ASP A 259 -6.21 30.37 -16.04
CA ASP A 259 -6.17 31.53 -15.14
C ASP A 259 -7.32 32.53 -15.36
N ASP A 260 -8.05 32.43 -16.47
CA ASP A 260 -9.25 33.25 -16.73
C ASP A 260 -10.45 32.82 -15.86
N TYR A 261 -10.37 31.66 -15.19
CA TYR A 261 -11.42 31.09 -14.37
C TYR A 261 -10.94 30.88 -12.93
N PRO A 262 -11.85 30.92 -11.94
CA PRO A 262 -11.50 30.64 -10.55
C PRO A 262 -10.93 29.22 -10.39
N ALA A 263 -9.77 29.14 -9.75
CA ALA A 263 -9.12 27.89 -9.37
C ALA A 263 -9.15 27.72 -7.84
N ASP A 264 -9.08 26.47 -7.39
CA ASP A 264 -8.97 26.12 -5.98
C ASP A 264 -7.55 26.44 -5.46
N ASP A 265 -7.39 26.89 -4.23
CA ASP A 265 -6.09 27.26 -3.66
C ASP A 265 -5.42 26.11 -2.89
N GLN A 266 -6.09 24.96 -2.77
CA GLN A 266 -5.56 23.78 -2.10
C GLN A 266 -5.36 22.59 -3.06
N PRO A 267 -4.19 21.93 -3.04
CA PRO A 267 -3.96 20.74 -3.84
C PRO A 267 -4.64 19.52 -3.21
N PHE A 268 -5.07 18.60 -4.06
CA PHE A 268 -5.67 17.36 -3.63
C PHE A 268 -5.48 16.24 -4.65
N MET A 269 -5.52 15.00 -4.16
CA MET A 269 -5.57 13.78 -4.95
C MET A 269 -6.80 12.98 -4.55
N LEU A 270 -7.58 12.55 -5.53
CA LEU A 270 -8.78 11.74 -5.35
C LEU A 270 -8.52 10.32 -5.87
N ALA A 271 -8.88 9.31 -5.09
CA ALA A 271 -8.94 7.91 -5.51
C ALA A 271 -10.38 7.43 -5.55
N ASP A 272 -10.79 6.97 -6.73
CA ASP A 272 -12.11 6.41 -6.99
C ASP A 272 -13.23 7.35 -6.52
N ARG A 273 -14.11 6.87 -5.65
CA ARG A 273 -15.21 7.66 -5.06
C ARG A 273 -15.08 7.81 -3.54
N GLU A 274 -13.98 7.33 -2.97
CA GLU A 274 -13.86 7.13 -1.52
C GLU A 274 -12.62 7.80 -0.93
N GLY A 275 -11.51 7.81 -1.66
CA GLY A 275 -10.22 8.24 -1.15
C GLY A 275 -9.90 9.70 -1.50
N VAL A 276 -9.32 10.42 -0.55
CA VAL A 276 -8.76 11.76 -0.73
C VAL A 276 -7.46 11.93 0.03
N VAL A 277 -6.48 12.57 -0.59
CA VAL A 277 -5.37 13.25 0.06
C VAL A 277 -5.54 14.75 -0.22
N TYR A 278 -5.49 15.58 0.81
CA TYR A 278 -5.71 17.02 0.70
C TYR A 278 -4.65 17.76 1.49
N ARG A 279 -4.00 18.77 0.90
CA ARG A 279 -3.07 19.65 1.62
C ARG A 279 -3.68 21.02 1.81
N HIS A 280 -3.33 21.68 2.90
CA HIS A 280 -3.84 23.02 3.23
C HIS A 280 -3.22 24.14 2.39
N ALA A 281 -2.09 23.89 1.73
CA ALA A 281 -1.45 24.80 0.78
C ALA A 281 -0.53 24.05 -0.20
N PHE A 282 -0.14 24.69 -1.30
CA PHE A 282 0.73 24.09 -2.33
C PHE A 282 2.18 23.89 -1.88
N ASP A 283 2.70 24.80 -1.06
CA ASP A 283 4.11 24.91 -0.65
C ASP A 283 4.42 24.16 0.67
N LYS A 284 3.43 23.45 1.19
CA LYS A 284 3.43 22.91 2.54
C LYS A 284 2.87 21.49 2.56
N PRO A 285 3.47 20.57 3.34
CA PRO A 285 2.97 19.22 3.45
C PRO A 285 1.73 19.13 4.34
N GLU A 286 1.39 20.12 5.18
CA GLU A 286 0.30 19.97 6.15
C GLU A 286 -1.05 19.66 5.50
N GLY A 287 -1.71 18.61 5.97
CA GLY A 287 -2.95 18.13 5.36
C GLY A 287 -3.53 16.90 6.03
N PHE A 288 -4.41 16.23 5.30
CA PHE A 288 -4.99 14.97 5.73
C PHE A 288 -5.26 14.02 4.56
N ALA A 289 -5.27 12.73 4.87
CA ALA A 289 -5.78 11.68 3.98
C ALA A 289 -7.00 11.03 4.61
N ASN A 290 -8.00 10.66 3.81
CA ASN A 290 -9.12 9.84 4.24
C ASN A 290 -9.37 8.77 3.18
N PHE A 291 -9.59 7.53 3.62
CA PHE A 291 -9.77 6.38 2.74
C PHE A 291 -11.25 6.04 2.53
N ALA A 292 -12.17 6.64 3.28
CA ALA A 292 -13.61 6.43 3.12
C ALA A 292 -14.41 7.71 3.39
N ASP A 293 -14.23 8.72 2.53
CA ASP A 293 -14.91 10.02 2.59
C ASP A 293 -15.56 10.39 1.25
N GLY A 294 -16.54 9.59 0.83
CA GLY A 294 -17.23 9.82 -0.43
C GLY A 294 -17.97 11.16 -0.51
N GLY A 295 -18.37 11.73 0.63
CA GLY A 295 -18.97 13.07 0.69
C GLY A 295 -18.00 14.16 0.23
N ARG A 296 -16.78 14.17 0.80
CA ARG A 296 -15.73 15.11 0.39
C ARG A 296 -15.22 14.83 -1.01
N VAL A 297 -15.02 13.58 -1.37
CA VAL A 297 -14.56 13.20 -2.73
C VAL A 297 -15.56 13.69 -3.78
N LYS A 298 -16.87 13.62 -3.52
CA LYS A 298 -17.88 14.17 -4.42
C LYS A 298 -17.73 15.68 -4.61
N LEU A 299 -17.60 16.45 -3.53
CA LEU A 299 -17.44 17.90 -3.61
C LEU A 299 -16.17 18.29 -4.39
N LEU A 300 -15.04 17.66 -4.09
CA LEU A 300 -13.78 17.91 -4.79
C LEU A 300 -13.80 17.43 -6.24
N THR A 301 -14.53 16.36 -6.55
CA THR A 301 -14.79 15.91 -7.93
C THR A 301 -15.49 17.01 -8.73
N GLU A 302 -16.52 17.64 -8.17
CA GLU A 302 -17.24 18.74 -8.84
C GLU A 302 -16.34 19.95 -9.07
N THR A 303 -15.53 20.32 -8.08
CA THR A 303 -14.53 21.39 -8.22
C THR A 303 -13.49 21.07 -9.28
N PHE A 304 -12.90 19.87 -9.24
CA PHE A 304 -11.93 19.40 -10.22
C PHE A 304 -12.50 19.43 -11.64
N GLN A 305 -13.71 18.92 -11.83
CA GLN A 305 -14.33 18.85 -13.15
C GLN A 305 -14.59 20.25 -13.74
N ARG A 306 -15.06 21.22 -12.93
CA ARG A 306 -15.20 22.61 -13.37
C ARG A 306 -13.88 23.19 -13.89
N MET A 307 -12.79 22.98 -13.14
CA MET A 307 -11.47 23.45 -13.58
C MET A 307 -11.01 22.69 -14.84
N TRP A 308 -11.18 21.37 -14.86
CA TRP A 308 -10.79 20.49 -15.97
C TRP A 308 -11.47 20.81 -17.30
N ASP A 309 -12.76 21.17 -17.28
CA ASP A 309 -13.53 21.49 -18.47
C ASP A 309 -13.08 22.80 -19.13
N THR A 310 -12.56 23.74 -18.33
CA THR A 310 -12.01 25.02 -18.81
C THR A 310 -10.50 24.98 -19.04
N ALA A 311 -9.84 23.89 -18.62
CA ALA A 311 -8.40 23.72 -18.65
C ALA A 311 -7.84 23.64 -20.07
N ARG A 312 -6.60 24.09 -20.24
CA ARG A 312 -5.89 24.14 -21.51
C ARG A 312 -4.98 22.92 -21.65
N SER A 313 -4.73 22.47 -22.88
CA SER A 313 -3.65 21.51 -23.10
C SER A 313 -2.28 22.17 -22.91
N SER A 314 -1.33 21.43 -22.36
CA SER A 314 0.07 21.85 -22.38
C SER A 314 0.61 21.87 -23.82
N LEU A 315 1.16 23.02 -24.25
CA LEU A 315 1.88 23.15 -25.52
C LEU A 315 3.30 22.57 -25.38
N GLU A 316 3.95 22.86 -24.26
CA GLU A 316 5.31 22.42 -23.94
C GLU A 316 5.47 20.89 -23.99
N LEU A 317 4.51 20.15 -23.41
CA LEU A 317 4.53 18.68 -23.41
C LEU A 317 4.30 18.07 -24.81
N ARG A 318 3.71 18.82 -25.75
CA ARG A 318 3.57 18.37 -27.15
C ARG A 318 4.88 18.53 -27.94
N GLU A 319 5.73 19.47 -27.54
CA GLU A 319 6.97 19.82 -28.25
C GLU A 319 8.21 19.09 -27.69
N LEU A 320 8.08 18.37 -26.56
CA LEU A 320 9.18 17.59 -25.99
C LEU A 320 9.69 16.50 -26.95
N PRO A 321 11.00 16.50 -27.28
CA PRO A 321 11.57 15.53 -28.21
C PRO A 321 11.40 14.09 -27.70
N LEU A 322 11.28 13.16 -28.66
CA LEU A 322 11.13 11.71 -28.42
C LEU A 322 12.27 11.14 -27.56
#